data_AF-A0A6N7BA52-F1
#
_entry.id   AF-A0A6N7BA52-F1
#
_cell.length_a   1.000
_cell.length_b   1.000
_cell.length_c   1.000
_cell.angle_alpha   90.00
_cell.angle_beta   90.00
_cell.angle_gamma   90.00
#
_symmetry.space_group_name_H-M   'P 1'
#
loop_
_entity.id
_entity.type
_entity.pdbx_description
1 polymer ?
#
loop_
_entity_poly.entity_id
_entity_poly.type
_entity_poly.pdbx_seq_one_letter_code
_entity_poly.pdbx_strand_id
1 'polypeptide(L)'
;MKETIVKLLTILVFLPQILFCQTEKKETLYFAQFNIENLFDAVDDPAIDDAEFLPESEKFWTEGKVNVKLNNLAKVINYMNSGKGPDVLSIEEVENFNMMKRLCYALKDREYIPAHRESKDTRGIDVGWITL
;
A
#
# COMPACT_ATOMS: atom_id res chain seq x y z
N MET A 1 28.26 -56.99 -17.71
CA MET A 1 27.59 -56.14 -18.72
C MET A 1 26.13 -55.84 -18.34
N LYS A 2 25.26 -56.84 -18.13
CA LYS A 2 23.85 -56.61 -17.69
C LYS A 2 23.73 -55.82 -16.39
N GLU A 3 24.50 -56.16 -15.35
CA GLU A 3 24.44 -55.44 -14.07
C GLU A 3 24.88 -53.98 -14.17
N THR A 4 25.90 -53.70 -14.99
CA THR A 4 26.37 -52.34 -15.26
C THR A 4 25.29 -51.52 -15.95
N ILE A 5 24.58 -52.12 -16.92
CA ILE A 5 23.46 -51.49 -17.62
C ILE A 5 22.30 -51.21 -16.67
N VAL A 6 21.94 -52.16 -15.79
CA VAL A 6 20.88 -51.96 -14.80
C VAL A 6 21.23 -50.82 -13.84
N LYS A 7 22.46 -50.76 -13.32
CA LYS A 7 22.91 -49.65 -12.45
C LYS A 7 22.85 -48.31 -13.16
N LEU A 8 23.24 -48.25 -14.44
CA LEU A 8 23.18 -47.01 -15.24
C LEU A 8 21.73 -46.56 -15.45
N LEU A 9 20.83 -47.49 -15.75
CA LEU A 9 19.39 -47.21 -15.92
C LEU A 9 18.75 -46.75 -14.61
N THR A 10 19.09 -47.35 -13.48
CA THR A 10 18.62 -46.91 -12.17
C THR A 10 19.07 -45.47 -11.88
N ILE A 11 20.35 -45.14 -12.11
CA ILE A 11 20.84 -43.76 -11.95
C ILE A 11 20.10 -42.80 -12.88
N LEU A 12 19.92 -43.17 -14.15
CA LEU A 12 19.21 -42.35 -15.13
C LEU A 12 17.76 -42.05 -14.74
N VAL A 13 17.07 -43.03 -14.12
CA VAL A 13 15.67 -42.88 -13.67
C VAL A 13 15.55 -41.98 -12.44
N PHE A 14 16.51 -42.02 -11.51
CA PHE A 14 16.44 -41.24 -10.27
C PHE A 14 17.15 -39.88 -10.34
N LEU A 15 18.05 -39.64 -11.30
CA LEU A 15 18.74 -38.36 -11.51
C LEU A 15 17.80 -37.15 -11.72
N PRO A 16 16.70 -37.24 -12.50
CA PRO A 16 15.79 -36.10 -12.68
C PRO A 16 15.04 -35.73 -11.40
N GLN A 17 14.79 -36.67 -10.48
CA GLN A 17 14.05 -36.37 -9.24
C GLN A 17 14.81 -35.43 -8.29
N ILE A 18 16.15 -35.42 -8.36
CA ILE A 18 17.00 -34.51 -7.59
C ILE A 18 16.95 -33.08 -8.17
N LEU A 19 16.84 -32.95 -9.50
CA LEU A 19 16.80 -31.65 -10.19
C LEU A 19 15.46 -30.94 -10.06
N PHE A 20 14.37 -31.68 -9.80
CA PHE A 20 13.03 -31.14 -9.55
C PHE A 20 12.69 -30.97 -8.06
N CYS A 21 13.68 -31.06 -7.16
CA CYS A 21 13.49 -30.74 -5.74
C CYS A 21 13.29 -29.22 -5.58
N GLN A 22 12.01 -28.87 -5.62
CA GLN A 22 11.33 -27.57 -5.59
C GLN A 22 12.13 -26.37 -5.05
N THR A 23 12.36 -25.39 -5.93
CA THR A 23 12.40 -23.99 -5.49
C THR A 23 10.96 -23.57 -5.23
N GLU A 24 10.50 -23.60 -3.98
CA GLU A 24 9.24 -22.95 -3.63
C GLU A 24 9.35 -21.46 -3.98
N LYS A 25 8.56 -21.01 -4.94
CA LYS A 25 8.30 -19.57 -5.10
C LYS A 25 7.56 -19.11 -3.85
N LYS A 26 8.31 -18.58 -2.88
CA LYS A 26 7.72 -17.89 -1.73
C LYS A 26 7.15 -16.56 -2.22
N GLU A 27 5.88 -16.56 -2.58
CA GLU A 27 5.15 -15.31 -2.75
C GLU A 27 5.02 -14.67 -1.36
N THR A 28 5.77 -13.58 -1.18
CA THR A 28 5.78 -12.82 0.07
C THR A 28 4.94 -11.58 -0.15
N LEU A 29 3.93 -11.38 0.69
CA LEU A 29 3.16 -10.14 0.73
C LEU A 29 3.76 -9.20 1.78
N TYR A 30 3.99 -7.96 1.38
CA TYR A 30 4.37 -6.87 2.24
C TYR A 30 3.14 -6.07 2.64
N PHE A 31 2.71 -6.25 3.88
CA PHE A 31 1.65 -5.46 4.49
C PHE A 31 2.25 -4.35 5.36
N ALA A 32 1.69 -3.14 5.26
CA ALA A 32 2.02 -2.02 6.13
C ALA A 32 0.77 -1.34 6.67
N GLN A 33 0.93 -0.68 7.82
CA GLN A 33 -0.07 0.19 8.43
C GLN A 33 0.59 1.54 8.72
N PHE A 34 -0.06 2.62 8.33
CA PHE A 34 0.49 3.96 8.43
C PHE A 34 -0.61 4.96 8.82
N ASN A 35 -0.55 5.44 10.05
CA ASN A 35 -1.25 6.65 10.43
C ASN A 35 -0.54 7.86 9.80
N ILE A 36 -1.24 8.61 8.96
CA ILE A 36 -0.68 9.70 8.15
C ILE A 36 -0.90 11.09 8.76
N GLU A 37 -1.31 11.16 10.04
CA GLU A 37 -1.58 12.37 10.81
C GLU A 37 -2.56 13.34 10.12
N ASN A 38 -3.82 12.95 9.97
CA ASN A 38 -4.88 13.72 9.30
C ASN A 38 -4.59 14.14 7.84
N LEU A 39 -5.24 13.47 6.90
CA LEU A 39 -5.28 13.83 5.49
C LEU A 39 -6.69 14.31 5.11
N PHE A 40 -6.89 15.61 5.33
CA PHE A 40 -8.08 16.36 4.97
C PHE A 40 -7.85 17.11 3.67
N ASP A 41 -8.92 17.36 2.93
CA ASP A 41 -8.94 18.43 1.94
C ASP A 41 -8.98 19.80 2.65
N ALA A 42 -9.28 20.85 1.90
CA ALA A 42 -9.24 22.23 2.42
C ALA A 42 -10.57 22.92 2.16
N VAL A 43 -11.66 22.16 2.22
CA VAL A 43 -13.04 22.57 1.98
C VAL A 43 -13.88 22.17 3.18
N ASP A 44 -14.62 23.12 3.72
CA ASP A 44 -15.51 22.93 4.87
C ASP A 44 -16.61 21.91 4.56
N ASP A 45 -16.66 20.83 5.34
CA ASP A 45 -17.78 19.89 5.40
C ASP A 45 -18.58 20.09 6.71
N PRO A 46 -19.81 20.64 6.64
CA PRO A 46 -20.64 20.86 7.83
C PRO A 46 -20.99 19.62 8.65
N ALA A 47 -20.78 18.41 8.11
CA ALA A 47 -21.00 17.15 8.81
C ALA A 47 -19.77 16.67 9.61
N ILE A 48 -18.60 17.28 9.39
CA ILE A 48 -17.31 16.88 9.95
C ILE A 48 -16.71 18.04 10.77
N ASP A 49 -15.97 17.72 11.83
CA ASP A 49 -15.22 18.69 12.63
C ASP A 49 -13.83 18.92 12.01
N ASP A 50 -13.81 19.63 10.88
CA ASP A 50 -12.63 19.86 10.02
C ASP A 50 -12.13 21.32 10.06
N ALA A 51 -12.68 22.18 10.92
CA ALA A 51 -12.38 23.62 10.94
C ALA A 51 -10.87 23.94 11.12
N GLU A 52 -10.13 23.03 11.74
CA GLU A 52 -8.68 23.05 11.88
C GLU A 52 -7.95 22.98 10.51
N PHE A 53 -8.56 22.32 9.53
CA PHE A 53 -8.05 22.03 8.19
C PHE A 53 -8.67 22.94 7.13
N LEU A 54 -8.95 24.20 7.48
CA LEU A 54 -9.40 25.21 6.52
C LEU A 54 -8.33 26.29 6.24
N PRO A 55 -8.41 26.98 5.08
CA PRO A 55 -7.50 28.07 4.75
C PRO A 55 -7.52 29.21 5.77
N GLU A 56 -8.67 29.45 6.39
CA GLU A 56 -8.92 30.49 7.38
C GLU A 56 -8.52 30.07 8.81
N SER A 57 -8.17 28.79 9.03
CA SER A 57 -7.77 28.27 10.35
C SER A 57 -6.41 28.80 10.79
N GLU A 58 -6.07 28.60 12.07
CA GLU A 58 -4.72 28.91 12.59
C GLU A 58 -3.61 28.12 11.87
N LYS A 59 -3.95 26.94 11.31
CA LYS A 59 -3.00 26.13 10.54
C LYS A 59 -2.84 26.63 9.11
N PHE A 60 -3.67 27.56 8.63
CA PHE A 60 -3.72 28.03 7.25
C PHE A 60 -3.67 26.85 6.27
N TRP A 61 -4.55 25.86 6.47
CA TRP A 61 -4.54 24.63 5.70
C TRP A 61 -5.10 24.90 4.30
N THR A 62 -4.21 24.95 3.32
CA THR A 62 -4.57 25.29 1.94
C THR A 62 -4.37 24.09 1.03
N GLU A 63 -5.02 24.11 -0.12
CA GLU A 63 -4.81 23.11 -1.18
C GLU A 63 -3.32 22.95 -1.56
N GLY A 64 -2.52 24.01 -1.45
CA GLY A 64 -1.06 23.93 -1.58
C GLY A 64 -0.41 23.03 -0.53
N LYS A 65 -0.80 23.14 0.74
CA LYS A 65 -0.32 22.28 1.83
C LYS A 65 -0.79 20.84 1.68
N VAL A 66 -2.05 20.64 1.26
CA VAL A 66 -2.58 19.30 0.94
C VAL A 66 -1.71 18.61 -0.10
N ASN A 67 -1.39 19.30 -1.20
CA ASN A 67 -0.53 18.77 -2.26
C ASN A 67 0.90 18.49 -1.79
N VAL A 68 1.48 19.34 -0.94
CA VAL A 68 2.79 19.08 -0.32
C VAL A 68 2.74 17.82 0.55
N LYS A 69 1.69 17.66 1.38
CA LYS A 69 1.50 16.47 2.21
C LYS A 69 1.36 15.21 1.37
N LEU A 70 0.49 15.20 0.35
CA LEU A 70 0.31 14.07 -0.57
C LEU A 70 1.63 13.65 -1.22
N ASN A 71 2.43 14.61 -1.71
CA ASN A 71 3.74 14.33 -2.30
C ASN A 71 4.74 13.76 -1.29
N ASN A 72 4.72 14.22 -0.04
CA ASN A 72 5.58 13.69 1.01
C ASN A 72 5.17 12.28 1.43
N LEU A 73 3.87 12.02 1.58
CA LEU A 73 3.35 10.67 1.84
C LEU A 73 3.71 9.72 0.70
N ALA A 74 3.54 10.15 -0.55
CA ALA A 74 3.91 9.35 -1.72
C ALA A 74 5.40 8.96 -1.72
N LYS A 75 6.30 9.88 -1.34
CA LYS A 75 7.74 9.57 -1.18
C LYS A 75 7.98 8.48 -0.13
N VAL A 76 7.36 8.60 1.04
CA VAL A 76 7.53 7.63 2.15
C VAL A 76 7.00 6.25 1.73
N ILE A 77 5.78 6.19 1.19
CA ILE A 77 5.15 4.95 0.72
C ILE A 77 5.99 4.31 -0.40
N ASN A 78 6.49 5.10 -1.34
CA ASN A 78 7.34 4.62 -2.42
C ASN A 78 8.65 4.00 -1.91
N TYR A 79 9.17 4.46 -0.78
CA TYR A 79 10.42 3.96 -0.21
C TYR A 79 10.25 2.65 0.58
N MET A 80 9.02 2.31 0.98
CA MET A 80 8.71 1.05 1.66
C MET A 80 9.10 -0.17 0.80
N ASN A 81 9.29 -1.32 1.44
CA ASN A 81 9.60 -2.59 0.76
C ASN A 81 10.78 -2.45 -0.23
N SER A 82 11.85 -1.77 0.19
CA SER A 82 13.04 -1.51 -0.64
C SER A 82 12.72 -0.81 -1.97
N GLY A 83 11.84 0.19 -1.95
CA GLY A 83 11.43 0.94 -3.15
C GLY A 83 10.26 0.31 -3.91
N LYS A 84 9.84 -0.90 -3.54
CA LYS A 84 8.72 -1.60 -4.20
C LYS A 84 7.36 -1.17 -3.68
N GLY A 85 7.30 -0.39 -2.60
CA GLY A 85 6.04 -0.05 -1.93
C GLY A 85 5.36 -1.26 -1.31
N PRO A 86 4.34 -1.04 -0.47
CA PRO A 86 3.56 -2.11 0.11
C PRO A 86 2.67 -2.80 -0.94
N ASP A 87 2.45 -4.11 -0.80
CA ASP A 87 1.43 -4.80 -1.60
C ASP A 87 0.03 -4.43 -1.11
N VAL A 88 -0.10 -4.25 0.21
CA VAL A 88 -1.30 -3.73 0.88
C VAL A 88 -0.88 -2.71 1.93
N LEU A 89 -1.47 -1.52 1.89
CA LEU A 89 -1.28 -0.49 2.90
C LEU A 89 -2.60 -0.11 3.55
N SER A 90 -2.66 -0.27 4.87
CA SER A 90 -3.69 0.30 5.71
C SER A 90 -3.31 1.72 6.11
N ILE A 91 -4.23 2.65 5.93
CA ILE A 91 -4.05 4.07 6.19
C ILE A 91 -5.10 4.50 7.22
N GLU A 92 -4.66 5.27 8.21
CA GLU A 92 -5.54 5.86 9.24
C GLU A 92 -5.55 7.38 9.13
N GLU A 93 -6.61 8.00 9.63
CA GLU A 93 -6.80 9.46 9.66
C GLU A 93 -6.90 10.06 8.25
N VAL A 94 -7.72 9.44 7.41
CA VAL A 94 -8.14 10.00 6.12
C VAL A 94 -9.55 10.54 6.23
N GLU A 95 -9.78 11.73 5.68
CA GLU A 95 -11.10 12.36 5.74
C GLU A 95 -12.18 11.62 4.95
N ASN A 96 -11.89 11.30 3.69
CA ASN A 96 -12.90 10.76 2.79
C ASN A 96 -12.27 9.96 1.62
N PHE A 97 -13.12 9.30 0.84
CA PHE A 97 -12.68 8.53 -0.32
C PHE A 97 -12.00 9.39 -1.40
N ASN A 98 -12.31 10.69 -1.48
CA ASN A 98 -11.65 11.57 -2.44
C ASN A 98 -10.18 11.80 -2.09
N MET A 99 -9.86 11.94 -0.80
CA MET A 99 -8.49 12.02 -0.30
C MET A 99 -7.70 10.73 -0.55
N MET A 100 -8.33 9.55 -0.43
CA MET A 100 -7.72 8.28 -0.85
C MET A 100 -7.36 8.27 -2.34
N LYS A 101 -8.28 8.68 -3.22
CA LYS A 101 -8.00 8.78 -4.67
C LYS A 101 -6.84 9.72 -4.94
N ARG A 102 -6.82 10.90 -4.30
CA ARG A 102 -5.74 11.89 -4.47
C ARG A 102 -4.38 11.32 -4.03
N LEU A 103 -4.34 10.53 -2.96
CA LEU A 103 -3.13 9.82 -2.56
C LEU A 103 -2.69 8.79 -3.60
N CYS A 104 -3.60 7.97 -4.13
CA CYS A 104 -3.28 7.06 -5.24
C CYS A 104 -2.76 7.82 -6.48
N TYR A 105 -3.36 8.95 -6.84
CA TYR A 105 -2.86 9.80 -7.93
C TYR A 105 -1.45 10.37 -7.68
N ALA A 106 -1.08 10.64 -6.42
CA ALA A 106 0.26 11.06 -6.06
C ALA A 106 1.29 9.90 -6.18
N LEU A 107 0.83 8.65 -6.07
CA LEU A 107 1.60 7.41 -6.23
C LEU A 107 1.66 6.96 -7.70
N LYS A 108 1.92 7.90 -8.63
CA LYS A 108 1.79 7.76 -10.11
C LYS A 108 2.38 6.49 -10.74
N ASP A 109 3.44 5.94 -10.15
CA ASP A 109 4.13 4.75 -10.66
C ASP A 109 3.52 3.44 -10.14
N ARG A 110 2.35 3.52 -9.49
CA ARG A 110 1.67 2.40 -8.85
C ARG A 110 0.20 2.42 -9.24
N GLU A 111 -0.32 1.25 -9.62
CA GLU A 111 -1.72 1.09 -9.99
C GLU A 111 -2.61 0.83 -8.76
N TYR A 112 -2.36 1.57 -7.67
CA TYR A 112 -3.06 1.32 -6.42
C TYR A 112 -4.56 1.65 -6.50
N ILE A 113 -5.38 0.71 -6.06
CA ILE A 113 -6.82 0.82 -5.96
C ILE A 113 -7.20 1.14 -4.50
N PRO A 114 -7.88 2.27 -4.24
CA PRO A 114 -8.30 2.61 -2.89
C PRO A 114 -9.63 1.93 -2.51
N ALA A 115 -9.72 1.53 -1.26
CA ALA A 115 -10.95 1.22 -0.54
C ALA A 115 -11.05 2.14 0.69
N HIS A 116 -12.25 2.59 1.03
CA HIS A 116 -12.49 3.50 2.15
C HIS A 116 -13.79 3.11 2.83
N ARG A 117 -13.85 3.32 4.14
CA ARG A 117 -15.08 3.15 4.90
C ARG A 117 -15.26 4.32 5.85
N GLU A 118 -16.36 5.03 5.66
CA GLU A 118 -16.77 6.08 6.58
C GLU A 118 -17.08 5.51 7.97
N SER A 119 -16.56 6.18 8.99
CA SER A 119 -16.85 5.88 10.38
C SER A 119 -17.98 6.79 10.91
N LYS A 120 -18.37 6.56 12.17
CA LYS A 120 -19.31 7.44 12.87
C LYS A 120 -18.58 8.55 13.64
N ASP A 121 -17.27 8.65 13.47
CA ASP A 121 -16.46 9.66 14.14
C ASP A 121 -16.70 11.00 13.46
N THR A 122 -17.27 11.95 14.18
CA THR A 122 -17.57 13.28 13.64
C THR A 122 -16.32 14.07 13.30
N ARG A 123 -15.13 13.63 13.75
CA ARG A 123 -13.86 14.23 13.32
C ARG A 123 -13.50 13.87 11.88
N GLY A 124 -14.13 12.87 11.27
CA GLY A 124 -13.79 12.43 9.92
C GLY A 124 -12.40 11.80 9.82
N ILE A 125 -11.96 11.04 10.82
CA ILE A 125 -10.63 10.41 10.81
C ILE A 125 -10.73 8.93 10.45
N ASP A 126 -11.11 8.66 9.21
CA ASP A 126 -11.45 7.32 8.76
C ASP A 126 -10.22 6.46 8.42
N VAL A 127 -10.52 5.18 8.17
CA VAL A 127 -9.55 4.18 7.73
C VAL A 127 -9.77 3.87 6.26
N GLY A 128 -8.69 3.83 5.51
CA GLY A 128 -8.68 3.44 4.10
C GLY A 128 -7.58 2.44 3.81
N TRP A 129 -7.78 1.61 2.79
CA TRP A 129 -6.80 0.65 2.29
C TRP A 129 -6.43 0.97 0.85
N ILE A 130 -5.17 0.72 0.47
CA ILE A 130 -4.74 0.68 -0.93
C ILE A 130 -4.04 -0.65 -1.21
N THR A 131 -4.30 -1.22 -2.39
CA THR A 131 -3.69 -2.47 -2.88
C THR A 131 -3.36 -2.33 -4.35
N LEU A 132 -2.36 -3.09 -4.83
CA LEU A 132 -2.11 -3.30 -6.26
C LEU A 132 -3.32 -3.93 -6.96
#